data_AF-A0A7X9CI79-F1
#
_entry.id   AF-A0A7X9CI79-F1
#
_cell.length_a   1.000
_cell.length_b   1.000
_cell.length_c   1.000
_cell.angle_alpha   90.00
_cell.angle_beta   90.00
_cell.angle_gamma   90.00
#
_symmetry.space_group_name_H-M   'P 1'
#
loop_
_entity.id
_entity.type
_entity.pdbx_description
1 polymer ?
#
loop_
_entity_poly.entity_id
_entity_poly.type
_entity_poly.pdbx_seq_one_letter_code
_entity_poly.pdbx_strand_id
1 'polypeptide(L)'
;TEVLEAVKNCGFDEVCEVEQAVDFMKEAYRITAGNHPPRPQISSYCPAVVRLIQVLYPSLTSHIMLLKAPHDIAALYLRLSRECADVDSRNVSLYYITPCAAKTVAARAPVGESASLIDGTVNMKEIYNKTLATLLARKEKGGRKYVADMSPDSVCWSLSGTEKHYFPGRSLAIDGMENVIDFLEKLESGHVSDIDFLEMRACDQGCAGGILCPGNRFLTVERLEQRQKRLQQLKDQQGGRVENRLMEFSEMLYPLSGVEPVHPREGLLLDEDMEKALVKLQRIRRLMNYFPGFDCGACGAPSCRSLAEDIVQGKASISHCVFVQRVMEKNYKLSPDQAFVVIEKIWGRGRLNKYNDLNENES
;
A
#
# COMPACT_ATOMS: atom_id res chain seq x y z
N THR A 1 7.17 10.34 -27.35
CA THR A 1 5.72 10.50 -27.47
C THR A 1 5.08 9.30 -28.13
N GLU A 2 5.77 8.55 -29.01
CA GLU A 2 5.28 7.27 -29.58
C GLU A 2 4.61 6.32 -28.58
N VAL A 3 5.26 6.06 -27.43
CA VAL A 3 4.69 5.18 -26.39
C VAL A 3 3.39 5.74 -25.82
N LEU A 4 3.34 7.05 -25.53
CA LEU A 4 2.14 7.70 -24.99
C LEU A 4 0.97 7.65 -25.99
N GLU A 5 1.25 7.89 -27.28
CA GLU A 5 0.25 7.75 -28.34
C GLU A 5 -0.24 6.31 -28.49
N ALA A 6 0.66 5.32 -28.39
CA ALA A 6 0.28 3.92 -28.47
C ALA A 6 -0.55 3.47 -27.25
N VAL A 7 -0.25 3.98 -26.05
CA VAL A 7 -1.09 3.80 -24.85
C VAL A 7 -2.45 4.46 -25.06
N LYS A 8 -2.51 5.69 -25.60
CA LYS A 8 -3.76 6.38 -25.92
C LYS A 8 -4.66 5.52 -26.84
N ASN A 9 -4.07 4.90 -27.86
CA ASN A 9 -4.75 3.98 -28.78
C ASN A 9 -5.27 2.69 -28.12
N CYS A 10 -4.90 2.39 -26.87
CA CYS A 10 -5.48 1.29 -26.11
C CYS A 10 -6.90 1.57 -25.58
N GLY A 11 -7.43 2.79 -25.82
CA GLY A 11 -8.80 3.18 -25.46
C GLY A 11 -8.89 4.33 -24.46
N PHE A 12 -7.82 5.12 -24.27
CA PHE A 12 -7.83 6.28 -23.38
C PHE A 12 -7.95 7.58 -24.19
N ASP A 13 -8.74 8.53 -23.71
CA ASP A 13 -8.86 9.86 -24.33
C ASP A 13 -7.60 10.71 -24.13
N GLU A 14 -6.89 10.49 -23.02
CA GLU A 14 -5.67 11.20 -22.67
C GLU A 14 -4.74 10.34 -21.81
N VAL A 15 -3.45 10.65 -21.84
CA VAL A 15 -2.41 9.94 -21.08
C VAL A 15 -1.49 10.97 -20.45
N CYS A 16 -1.33 10.89 -19.13
CA CYS A 16 -0.43 11.73 -18.35
C CYS A 16 0.67 10.88 -17.72
N GLU A 17 1.92 11.36 -17.80
CA GLU A 17 3.04 10.73 -17.12
C GLU A 17 3.04 11.17 -15.65
N VAL A 18 2.94 10.21 -14.72
CA VAL A 18 2.87 10.49 -13.27
C VAL A 18 4.12 11.22 -12.78
N GLU A 19 5.26 11.02 -13.44
CA GLU A 19 6.53 11.67 -13.09
C GLU A 19 6.50 13.20 -13.26
N GLN A 20 5.51 13.77 -13.97
CA GLN A 20 5.28 15.22 -13.97
C GLN A 20 4.93 15.75 -12.57
N ALA A 21 4.26 14.95 -11.73
CA ALA A 21 3.93 15.32 -10.36
C ALA A 21 5.15 15.33 -9.42
N VAL A 22 6.27 14.73 -9.82
CA VAL A 22 7.43 14.59 -8.96
C VAL A 22 8.09 15.95 -8.69
N ASP A 23 8.04 16.89 -9.63
CA ASP A 23 8.58 18.25 -9.41
C ASP A 23 7.89 18.93 -8.21
N PHE A 24 6.56 18.79 -8.10
CA PHE A 24 5.78 19.24 -6.94
C PHE A 24 6.19 18.48 -5.67
N MET A 25 6.36 17.15 -5.76
CA MET A 25 6.76 16.33 -4.61
C MET A 25 8.11 16.74 -4.03
N LYS A 26 9.07 17.16 -4.86
CA LYS A 26 10.38 17.65 -4.38
C LYS A 26 10.24 18.87 -3.47
N GLU A 27 9.33 19.79 -3.82
CA GLU A 27 9.05 20.97 -3.00
C GLU A 27 8.27 20.60 -1.73
N ALA A 28 7.25 19.75 -1.86
CA ALA A 28 6.46 19.27 -0.73
C ALA A 28 7.31 18.52 0.32
N TYR A 29 8.31 17.75 -0.11
CA TYR A 29 9.27 17.07 0.78
C TYR A 29 10.10 18.07 1.60
N ARG A 30 10.59 19.14 0.97
CA ARG A 30 11.35 20.20 1.66
C ARG A 30 10.48 20.95 2.66
N ILE A 31 9.24 21.27 2.30
CA ILE A 31 8.27 21.91 3.20
C ILE A 31 7.99 21.01 4.40
N THR A 32 7.71 19.73 4.15
CA THR A 32 7.44 18.74 5.20
C THR A 32 8.62 18.62 6.17
N ALA A 33 9.85 18.59 5.66
CA ALA A 33 11.04 18.54 6.50
C ALA A 33 11.24 19.80 7.35
N GLY A 34 10.83 20.97 6.85
CA GLY A 34 10.87 22.25 7.56
C GLY A 34 9.87 22.36 8.72
N ASN A 35 8.80 21.56 8.72
CA ASN A 35 7.78 21.56 9.77
C ASN A 35 8.16 20.76 11.02
N HIS A 36 9.44 20.35 11.14
CA HIS A 36 9.99 19.61 12.29
C HIS A 36 9.16 18.38 12.74
N PRO A 37 8.84 17.43 11.83
CA PRO A 37 8.07 16.23 12.18
C PRO A 37 8.90 15.23 13.02
N PRO A 38 8.25 14.22 13.64
CA PRO A 38 8.95 13.13 14.32
C PRO A 38 9.99 12.45 13.41
N ARG A 39 11.18 12.14 13.92
CA ARG A 39 12.27 11.55 13.14
C ARG A 39 12.59 10.11 13.58
N PRO A 40 12.94 9.21 12.65
CA PRO A 40 13.02 9.41 11.19
C PRO A 40 11.64 9.56 10.55
N GLN A 41 11.55 10.30 9.45
CA GLN A 41 10.37 10.28 8.57
C GLN A 41 10.48 9.10 7.60
N ILE A 42 9.41 8.34 7.42
CA ILE A 42 9.33 7.19 6.51
C ILE A 42 8.47 7.56 5.32
N SER A 43 8.97 7.37 4.09
CA SER A 43 8.19 7.64 2.88
C SER A 43 6.86 6.86 2.86
N SER A 44 5.79 7.54 2.47
CA SER A 44 4.46 6.95 2.21
C SER A 44 4.32 6.36 0.81
N TYR A 45 5.33 6.50 -0.06
CA TYR A 45 5.22 6.17 -1.49
C TYR A 45 4.88 4.69 -1.74
N CYS A 46 5.48 3.78 -0.97
CA CYS A 46 5.27 2.34 -1.11
C CYS A 46 4.12 1.83 -0.21
N PRO A 47 2.91 1.58 -0.75
CA PRO A 47 1.76 1.20 0.07
C PRO A 47 1.93 -0.16 0.76
N ALA A 48 2.78 -1.05 0.21
CA ALA A 48 3.12 -2.32 0.85
C ALA A 48 3.89 -2.10 2.16
N VAL A 49 4.84 -1.16 2.18
CA VAL A 49 5.62 -0.82 3.39
C VAL A 49 4.73 -0.10 4.41
N VAL A 50 3.91 0.86 3.97
CA VAL A 50 2.93 1.53 4.85
C VAL A 50 2.06 0.49 5.57
N ARG A 51 1.49 -0.46 4.84
CA ARG A 51 0.64 -1.51 5.42
C ARG A 51 1.41 -2.50 6.29
N LEU A 52 2.66 -2.80 5.95
CA LEU A 52 3.55 -3.60 6.81
C LEU A 52 3.74 -2.92 8.17
N ILE A 53 4.04 -1.62 8.18
CA ILE A 53 4.21 -0.83 9.40
C ILE A 53 2.92 -0.82 10.22
N GLN A 54 1.76 -0.57 9.59
CA GLN A 54 0.46 -0.61 10.29
C GLN A 54 0.19 -1.94 11.01
N VAL A 55 0.79 -3.04 10.55
CA VAL A 55 0.49 -4.40 10.99
C VAL A 55 1.56 -4.95 11.94
N LEU A 56 2.83 -4.83 11.59
CA LEU A 56 3.94 -5.44 12.33
C LEU A 56 4.73 -4.44 13.20
N TYR A 57 4.74 -3.16 12.85
CA TYR A 57 5.52 -2.12 13.53
C TYR A 57 4.65 -0.91 13.90
N PRO A 58 3.55 -1.12 14.65
CA PRO A 58 2.54 -0.09 14.91
C PRO A 58 3.12 1.15 15.61
N SER A 59 4.20 1.00 16.39
CA SER A 59 4.92 2.10 17.04
C SER A 59 5.50 3.11 16.04
N LEU A 60 5.76 2.70 14.80
CA LEU A 60 6.35 3.51 13.73
C LEU A 60 5.30 4.18 12.83
N THR A 61 4.00 4.03 13.10
CA THR A 61 2.93 4.62 12.26
C THR A 61 2.96 6.14 12.25
N SER A 62 3.32 6.77 13.36
CA SER A 62 3.51 8.24 13.49
C SER A 62 4.73 8.78 12.73
N HIS A 63 5.62 7.90 12.28
CA HIS A 63 6.80 8.26 11.49
C HIS A 63 6.52 8.29 9.99
N ILE A 64 5.36 7.79 9.53
CA ILE A 64 4.99 7.78 8.11
C ILE A 64 4.66 9.21 7.66
N MET A 65 5.28 9.65 6.57
CA MET A 65 5.01 10.96 5.98
C MET A 65 3.54 11.11 5.59
N LEU A 66 2.92 12.21 6.02
CA LEU A 66 1.51 12.52 5.74
C LEU A 66 1.35 13.29 4.43
N LEU A 67 1.86 12.69 3.35
CA LEU A 67 1.80 13.25 1.99
C LEU A 67 1.28 12.20 1.01
N LYS A 68 0.43 12.64 0.08
CA LYS A 68 -0.05 11.84 -1.04
C LYS A 68 1.10 11.40 -1.93
N ALA A 69 0.97 10.25 -2.58
CA ALA A 69 1.99 9.77 -3.51
C ALA A 69 1.84 10.47 -4.88
N PRO A 70 2.90 10.50 -5.73
CA PRO A 70 2.89 11.24 -6.99
C PRO A 70 1.70 10.91 -7.91
N HIS A 71 1.23 9.67 -7.92
CA HIS A 71 0.05 9.27 -8.72
C HIS A 71 -1.26 9.93 -8.26
N ASP A 72 -1.41 10.23 -6.97
CA ASP A 72 -2.59 10.90 -6.42
C ASP A 72 -2.50 12.40 -6.69
N ILE A 73 -1.30 12.99 -6.63
CA ILE A 73 -1.05 14.38 -7.05
C ILE A 73 -1.32 14.56 -8.55
N ALA A 74 -0.87 13.63 -9.39
CA ALA A 74 -1.20 13.64 -10.82
C ALA A 74 -2.71 13.51 -11.04
N ALA A 75 -3.40 12.65 -10.29
CA ALA A 75 -4.86 12.53 -10.35
C ALA A 75 -5.58 13.82 -9.93
N LEU A 76 -5.14 14.47 -8.84
CA LEU A 76 -5.63 15.79 -8.41
C LEU A 76 -5.47 16.83 -9.52
N TYR A 77 -4.27 16.93 -10.10
CA TYR A 77 -4.01 17.83 -11.22
C TYR A 77 -4.95 17.56 -12.41
N LEU A 78 -5.16 16.29 -12.79
CA LEU A 78 -6.07 15.95 -13.88
C LEU A 78 -7.52 16.31 -13.57
N ARG A 79 -7.99 16.18 -12.33
CA ARG A 79 -9.33 16.65 -11.94
C ARG A 79 -9.43 18.17 -12.03
N LEU A 80 -8.52 18.89 -11.38
CA LEU A 80 -8.53 20.35 -11.31
C LEU A 80 -8.41 20.99 -12.70
N SER A 81 -7.52 20.48 -13.55
CA SER A 81 -7.35 20.99 -14.92
C SER A 81 -8.60 20.80 -15.78
N ARG A 82 -9.41 19.76 -15.53
CA ARG A 82 -10.68 19.52 -16.22
C ARG A 82 -11.81 20.39 -15.70
N GLU A 83 -11.86 20.58 -14.38
CA GLU A 83 -12.80 21.51 -13.75
C GLU A 83 -12.57 22.94 -14.23
N CYS A 84 -11.31 23.40 -14.32
CA CYS A 84 -10.97 24.71 -14.89
C CYS A 84 -11.29 24.84 -16.39
N ALA A 85 -11.50 23.73 -17.09
CA ALA A 85 -11.89 23.69 -18.50
C ALA A 85 -13.41 23.48 -18.67
N ASP A 86 -14.21 23.70 -17.63
CA ASP A 86 -15.67 23.54 -17.59
C ASP A 86 -16.14 22.12 -17.99
N VAL A 87 -15.30 21.10 -17.77
CA VAL A 87 -15.67 19.70 -17.95
C VAL A 87 -16.28 19.15 -16.66
N ASP A 88 -17.51 18.63 -16.75
CA ASP A 88 -18.18 17.98 -15.62
C ASP A 88 -17.33 16.81 -15.09
N SER A 89 -17.01 16.85 -13.79
CA SER A 89 -16.20 15.84 -13.11
C SER A 89 -16.79 14.43 -13.22
N ARG A 90 -18.11 14.29 -13.39
CA ARG A 90 -18.79 13.01 -13.61
C ARG A 90 -18.46 12.36 -14.96
N ASN A 91 -17.97 13.13 -15.92
CA ASN A 91 -17.54 12.63 -17.22
C ASN A 91 -16.04 12.30 -17.27
N VAL A 92 -15.33 12.47 -16.16
CA VAL A 92 -13.90 12.18 -16.07
C VAL A 92 -13.70 10.93 -15.20
N SER A 93 -13.12 9.90 -15.81
CA SER A 93 -12.70 8.68 -15.11
C SER A 93 -11.19 8.53 -15.18
N LEU A 94 -10.55 8.40 -14.03
CA LEU A 94 -9.10 8.31 -13.88
C LEU A 94 -8.66 6.87 -13.66
N TYR A 95 -7.82 6.37 -14.57
CA TYR A 95 -7.23 5.04 -14.50
C TYR A 95 -5.72 5.14 -14.32
N TYR A 96 -5.19 4.46 -13.29
CA TYR A 96 -3.75 4.39 -13.06
C TYR A 96 -3.15 3.08 -13.59
N ILE A 97 -2.25 3.19 -14.57
CA ILE A 97 -1.50 2.05 -15.10
C ILE A 97 -0.32 1.76 -14.16
N THR A 98 -0.41 0.67 -13.39
CA THR A 98 0.50 0.42 -12.27
C THR A 98 1.40 -0.81 -12.47
N PRO A 99 2.70 -0.72 -12.12
CA PRO A 99 3.58 -1.89 -12.02
C PRO A 99 3.44 -2.64 -10.67
N CYS A 100 2.53 -2.21 -9.79
CA CYS A 100 2.43 -2.67 -8.42
C CYS A 100 1.00 -3.11 -8.04
N ALA A 101 0.87 -4.34 -7.56
CA ALA A 101 -0.39 -4.86 -7.03
C ALA A 101 -0.84 -4.11 -5.76
N ALA A 102 0.08 -3.67 -4.91
CA ALA A 102 -0.26 -2.93 -3.70
C ALA A 102 -0.87 -1.54 -4.01
N LYS A 103 -0.56 -0.94 -5.17
CA LYS A 103 -1.21 0.30 -5.63
C LYS A 103 -2.67 0.06 -6.07
N THR A 104 -2.98 -1.09 -6.66
CA THR A 104 -4.38 -1.51 -6.91
C THR A 104 -5.16 -1.62 -5.61
N VAL A 105 -4.55 -2.19 -4.57
CA VAL A 105 -5.19 -2.29 -3.25
C VAL A 105 -5.33 -0.90 -2.61
N ALA A 106 -4.32 -0.03 -2.74
CA ALA A 106 -4.36 1.34 -2.22
C ALA A 106 -5.45 2.19 -2.90
N ALA A 107 -5.67 2.04 -4.21
CA ALA A 107 -6.76 2.73 -4.90
C ALA A 107 -8.15 2.29 -4.38
N ARG A 108 -8.32 1.00 -4.06
CA ARG A 108 -9.60 0.48 -3.53
C ARG A 108 -9.82 0.74 -2.04
N ALA A 109 -8.74 0.75 -1.28
CA ALA A 109 -8.75 0.92 0.17
C ALA A 109 -7.56 1.80 0.56
N PRO A 110 -7.66 3.12 0.36
CA PRO A 110 -6.56 4.03 0.67
C PRO A 110 -6.27 4.07 2.16
N VAL A 111 -5.09 4.58 2.51
CA VAL A 111 -4.65 4.76 3.90
C VAL A 111 -4.44 6.25 4.10
N GLY A 112 -5.06 6.82 5.14
CA GLY A 112 -5.04 8.27 5.38
C GLY A 112 -6.03 9.06 4.51
N GLU A 113 -6.95 8.38 3.81
CA GLU A 113 -7.97 9.02 2.97
C GLU A 113 -9.28 8.24 3.03
N SER A 114 -10.41 8.93 2.84
CA SER A 114 -11.74 8.30 2.82
C SER A 114 -12.01 7.54 1.52
N ALA A 115 -11.53 8.06 0.39
CA ALA A 115 -11.65 7.47 -0.94
C ALA A 115 -10.48 7.90 -1.82
N SER A 116 -10.12 7.06 -2.80
CA SER A 116 -9.10 7.41 -3.79
C SER A 116 -9.73 8.22 -4.92
N LEU A 117 -8.96 9.16 -5.48
CA LEU A 117 -9.33 9.90 -6.69
C LEU A 117 -9.18 9.06 -7.97
N ILE A 118 -8.54 7.90 -7.86
CA ILE A 118 -8.31 6.97 -8.95
C ILE A 118 -9.49 6.00 -9.00
N ASP A 119 -10.30 6.07 -10.05
CA ASP A 119 -11.50 5.25 -10.26
C ASP A 119 -11.16 3.78 -10.52
N GLY A 120 -9.97 3.51 -11.09
CA GLY A 120 -9.51 2.16 -11.35
C GLY A 120 -8.01 2.06 -11.60
N THR A 121 -7.48 0.85 -11.49
CA THR A 121 -6.09 0.59 -11.87
C THR A 121 -6.02 -0.45 -12.97
N VAL A 122 -5.06 -0.28 -13.87
CA VAL A 122 -4.81 -1.21 -14.97
C VAL A 122 -3.45 -1.85 -14.79
N ASN A 123 -3.37 -3.15 -15.05
CA ASN A 123 -2.12 -3.90 -14.97
C ASN A 123 -1.17 -3.44 -16.09
N MET A 124 0.02 -2.96 -15.70
CA MET A 124 1.02 -2.48 -16.66
C MET A 124 1.44 -3.56 -17.69
N LYS A 125 1.45 -4.85 -17.33
CA LYS A 125 1.72 -5.94 -18.30
C LYS A 125 0.69 -6.00 -19.42
N GLU A 126 -0.59 -5.76 -19.10
CA GLU A 126 -1.67 -5.80 -20.08
C GLU A 126 -1.54 -4.64 -21.08
N ILE A 127 -1.35 -3.42 -20.56
CA ILE A 127 -1.14 -2.24 -21.41
C ILE A 127 0.15 -2.37 -22.22
N TYR A 128 1.23 -2.89 -21.63
CA TYR A 128 2.48 -3.11 -22.33
C TYR A 128 2.30 -4.00 -23.57
N ASN A 129 1.57 -5.12 -23.44
CA ASN A 129 1.34 -6.04 -24.57
C ASN A 129 0.53 -5.38 -25.69
N LYS A 130 -0.54 -4.64 -25.33
CA LYS A 130 -1.35 -3.88 -26.30
C LYS A 130 -0.53 -2.80 -26.99
N THR A 131 0.21 -2.02 -26.20
CA THR A 131 1.09 -0.93 -26.68
C THR A 131 2.16 -1.47 -27.62
N LEU A 132 2.82 -2.59 -27.26
CA LEU A 132 3.83 -3.23 -28.10
C LEU A 132 3.24 -3.70 -29.42
N ALA A 133 2.06 -4.34 -29.40
CA ALA A 133 1.38 -4.76 -30.62
C ALA A 133 1.06 -3.56 -31.53
N THR A 134 0.56 -2.45 -30.95
CA THR A 134 0.31 -1.21 -31.70
C THR A 134 1.59 -0.63 -32.29
N LEU A 135 2.70 -0.61 -31.54
CA LEU A 135 3.98 -0.09 -32.02
C LEU A 135 4.59 -0.96 -33.13
N LEU A 136 4.48 -2.29 -33.03
CA LEU A 136 4.96 -3.22 -34.06
C LEU A 136 4.14 -3.16 -35.36
N ALA A 137 2.85 -2.85 -35.26
CA ALA A 137 1.97 -2.70 -36.42
C ALA A 137 2.16 -1.38 -37.18
N ARG A 138 2.80 -0.37 -36.56
CA ARG A 138 3.05 0.93 -37.19
C ARG A 138 4.17 0.82 -38.25
N LYS A 139 3.91 1.38 -39.44
CA LYS A 139 4.91 1.49 -40.53
C LYS A 139 5.81 2.72 -40.40
N GLU A 140 5.32 3.77 -39.75
CA GLU A 140 6.04 5.03 -39.59
C GLU A 140 6.40 5.26 -38.11
N LYS A 141 7.59 5.83 -37.89
CA LYS A 141 8.02 6.28 -36.56
C LYS A 141 7.26 7.56 -36.22
N GLY A 142 6.65 7.59 -35.03
CA GLY A 142 5.90 8.75 -34.55
C GLY A 142 6.82 9.87 -34.05
N GLY A 143 6.19 10.90 -33.47
CA GLY A 143 6.90 12.07 -32.97
C GLY A 143 7.90 11.72 -31.87
N ARG A 144 8.89 12.60 -31.70
CA ARG A 144 9.76 12.60 -30.51
C ARG A 144 9.36 13.75 -29.61
N LYS A 145 9.71 13.62 -28.33
CA LYS A 145 9.55 14.70 -27.38
C LYS A 145 10.58 15.79 -27.69
N TYR A 146 10.15 17.04 -27.82
CA TYR A 146 11.01 18.19 -28.14
C TYR A 146 11.32 19.06 -26.92
N VAL A 147 10.58 18.87 -25.83
CA VAL A 147 10.64 19.67 -24.59
C VAL A 147 10.69 18.73 -23.38
N ALA A 148 11.50 19.08 -22.38
CA ALA A 148 11.41 18.43 -21.07
C ALA A 148 10.19 18.99 -20.31
N ASP A 149 9.21 18.14 -20.02
CA ASP A 149 7.96 18.49 -19.33
C ASP A 149 7.98 18.16 -17.82
N MET A 150 9.13 17.72 -17.34
CA MET A 150 9.45 17.41 -15.95
C MET A 150 10.96 17.56 -15.78
N SER A 151 11.42 17.79 -14.55
CA SER A 151 12.87 17.80 -14.32
C SER A 151 13.49 16.43 -14.64
N PRO A 152 14.70 16.38 -15.25
CA PRO A 152 15.22 15.13 -15.82
C PRO A 152 15.32 13.96 -14.84
N ASP A 153 15.65 14.23 -13.59
CA ASP A 153 15.75 13.29 -12.47
C ASP A 153 14.39 12.77 -11.99
N SER A 154 13.28 13.46 -12.29
CA SER A 154 11.93 13.04 -11.90
C SER A 154 11.50 11.69 -12.50
N VAL A 155 12.00 11.33 -13.69
CA VAL A 155 11.70 10.01 -14.29
C VAL A 155 12.22 8.84 -13.48
N CYS A 156 13.18 9.08 -12.60
CA CYS A 156 13.83 8.06 -11.79
C CYS A 156 13.17 7.89 -10.41
N TRP A 157 12.15 8.68 -10.03
CA TRP A 157 11.50 8.60 -8.71
C TRP A 157 11.01 7.19 -8.29
N SER A 158 10.69 6.38 -9.30
CA SER A 158 10.25 5.01 -9.12
C SER A 158 11.37 4.07 -8.66
N LEU A 159 12.64 4.44 -8.87
CA LEU A 159 13.84 3.69 -8.51
C LEU A 159 14.23 3.91 -7.05
N SER A 160 14.86 2.89 -6.46
CA SER A 160 15.42 2.96 -5.10
C SER A 160 16.56 3.98 -5.02
N GLY A 161 16.61 4.72 -3.92
CA GLY A 161 17.66 5.68 -3.63
C GLY A 161 17.46 7.04 -4.27
N THR A 162 16.33 7.29 -4.94
CA THR A 162 16.10 8.55 -5.67
C THR A 162 15.32 9.57 -4.85
N GLU A 163 14.30 9.12 -4.12
CA GLU A 163 13.42 9.95 -3.30
C GLU A 163 14.16 10.60 -2.12
N LYS A 164 15.12 9.89 -1.52
CA LYS A 164 15.92 10.42 -0.40
C LYS A 164 16.70 11.70 -0.71
N HIS A 165 16.98 12.00 -1.98
CA HIS A 165 17.73 13.21 -2.36
C HIS A 165 16.97 14.51 -2.10
N TYR A 166 15.64 14.44 -1.94
CA TYR A 166 14.80 15.61 -1.79
C TYR A 166 14.38 15.88 -0.34
N PHE A 167 14.75 14.98 0.58
CA PHE A 167 14.59 15.19 2.01
C PHE A 167 15.94 15.60 2.63
N PRO A 168 16.04 16.76 3.29
CA PRO A 168 17.29 17.23 3.87
C PRO A 168 17.70 16.40 5.09
N GLY A 169 19.01 16.23 5.27
CA GLY A 169 19.57 15.52 6.42
C GLY A 169 20.11 14.13 6.09
N ARG A 170 20.33 13.31 7.13
CA ARG A 170 20.82 11.95 7.01
C ARG A 170 19.69 11.03 6.55
N SER A 171 19.80 10.58 5.30
CA SER A 171 18.76 9.80 4.64
C SER A 171 19.27 8.46 4.13
N LEU A 172 18.50 7.39 4.33
CA LEU A 172 18.80 6.05 3.82
C LEU A 172 17.73 5.58 2.83
N ALA A 173 18.12 4.70 1.92
CA ALA A 173 17.21 3.99 1.04
C ALA A 173 17.37 2.50 1.25
N ILE A 174 16.23 1.82 1.46
CA ILE A 174 16.14 0.39 1.72
C ILE A 174 15.10 -0.17 0.75
N ASP A 175 15.51 -1.13 -0.06
CA ASP A 175 14.61 -1.84 -0.96
C ASP A 175 14.65 -3.36 -0.76
N GLY A 176 13.55 -4.00 -1.16
CA GLY A 176 13.32 -5.42 -0.91
C GLY A 176 12.68 -5.67 0.46
N MET A 177 11.58 -6.43 0.46
CA MET A 177 10.76 -6.66 1.65
C MET A 177 11.55 -7.23 2.85
N GLU A 178 12.46 -8.18 2.61
CA GLU A 178 13.29 -8.77 3.66
C GLU A 178 14.20 -7.73 4.33
N ASN A 179 14.84 -6.87 3.53
CA ASN A 179 15.69 -5.79 4.03
C ASN A 179 14.87 -4.74 4.78
N VAL A 180 13.66 -4.43 4.29
CA VAL A 180 12.74 -3.51 4.96
C VAL A 180 12.35 -4.05 6.34
N ILE A 181 12.00 -5.33 6.46
CA ILE A 181 11.66 -5.99 7.72
C ILE A 181 12.84 -5.94 8.69
N ASP A 182 14.02 -6.42 8.27
CA ASP A 182 15.23 -6.42 9.10
C ASP A 182 15.60 -5.01 9.58
N PHE A 183 15.45 -4.00 8.72
CA PHE A 183 15.73 -2.62 9.09
C PHE A 183 14.69 -2.04 10.07
N LEU A 184 13.40 -2.32 9.86
CA LEU A 184 12.32 -1.86 10.75
C LEU A 184 12.45 -2.48 12.15
N GLU A 185 12.85 -3.75 12.26
CA GLU A 185 13.14 -4.40 13.55
C GLU A 185 14.26 -3.68 14.31
N LYS A 186 15.36 -3.35 13.61
CA LYS A 186 16.48 -2.60 14.19
C LYS A 186 16.11 -1.17 14.56
N LEU A 187 15.23 -0.55 13.79
CA LEU A 187 14.72 0.79 14.06
C LEU A 187 13.82 0.80 15.30
N GLU A 188 12.84 -0.10 15.39
CA GLU A 188 11.90 -0.19 16.52
C GLU A 188 12.62 -0.56 17.83
N SER A 189 13.64 -1.43 17.76
CA SER A 189 14.44 -1.81 18.93
C SER A 189 15.50 -0.79 19.35
N GLY A 190 15.62 0.35 18.64
CA GLY A 190 16.55 1.42 18.97
C GLY A 190 18.03 1.15 18.62
N HIS A 191 18.33 0.07 17.89
CA HIS A 191 19.69 -0.21 17.41
C HIS A 191 20.15 0.77 16.32
N VAL A 192 19.20 1.38 15.63
CA VAL A 192 19.45 2.40 14.60
C VAL A 192 18.84 3.73 15.08
N SER A 193 19.66 4.77 15.12
CA SER A 193 19.28 6.12 15.50
C SER A 193 19.95 7.16 14.60
N ASP A 194 19.57 8.43 14.77
CA ASP A 194 20.14 9.56 14.05
C ASP A 194 19.91 9.49 12.53
N ILE A 195 18.66 9.22 12.13
CA ILE A 195 18.23 9.24 10.73
C ILE A 195 17.09 10.23 10.61
N ASP A 196 17.15 11.06 9.57
CA ASP A 196 16.13 12.06 9.29
C ASP A 196 15.05 11.51 8.37
N PHE A 197 15.44 10.71 7.37
CA PHE A 197 14.52 10.16 6.39
C PHE A 197 14.86 8.74 5.90
N LEU A 198 13.80 7.96 5.69
CA LEU A 198 13.85 6.57 5.24
C LEU A 198 12.99 6.42 3.97
N GLU A 199 13.68 6.26 2.84
CA GLU A 199 13.07 5.77 1.60
C GLU A 199 12.98 4.25 1.69
N MET A 200 11.76 3.70 1.78
CA MET A 200 11.55 2.25 1.89
C MET A 200 10.68 1.73 0.76
N ARG A 201 11.18 0.72 0.04
CA ARG A 201 10.49 0.12 -1.12
C ARG A 201 10.41 -1.40 -0.96
N ALA A 202 9.21 -1.97 -1.14
CA ALA A 202 9.02 -3.42 -1.01
C ALA A 202 9.74 -4.27 -2.07
N CYS A 203 9.99 -3.70 -3.25
CA CYS A 203 10.58 -4.39 -4.39
C CYS A 203 12.03 -3.93 -4.59
N ASP A 204 12.92 -4.87 -4.93
CA ASP A 204 14.31 -4.60 -5.29
C ASP A 204 14.38 -3.73 -6.57
N GLN A 205 15.26 -2.74 -6.56
CA GLN A 205 15.34 -1.65 -7.55
C GLN A 205 14.07 -0.77 -7.57
N GLY A 206 13.36 -0.68 -6.45
CA GLY A 206 12.11 0.07 -6.34
C GLY A 206 11.01 -0.50 -7.25
N CYS A 207 10.18 0.36 -7.84
CA CYS A 207 9.06 -0.09 -8.68
C CYS A 207 9.51 -0.76 -9.99
N ALA A 208 10.76 -0.61 -10.42
CA ALA A 208 11.30 -1.32 -11.58
C ALA A 208 11.31 -2.85 -11.37
N GLY A 209 11.45 -3.32 -10.12
CA GLY A 209 11.29 -4.73 -9.73
C GLY A 209 9.87 -5.12 -9.34
N GLY A 210 8.87 -4.28 -9.62
CA GLY A 210 7.47 -4.56 -9.31
C GLY A 210 6.94 -5.81 -10.04
N ILE A 211 6.09 -6.59 -9.39
CA ILE A 211 5.54 -7.85 -9.92
C ILE A 211 4.73 -7.67 -11.22
N LEU A 212 4.17 -6.47 -11.46
CA LEU A 212 3.44 -6.13 -12.68
C LEU A 212 4.29 -5.33 -13.67
N CYS A 213 5.60 -5.18 -13.42
CA CYS A 213 6.52 -4.65 -14.41
C CYS A 213 6.77 -5.72 -15.50
N PRO A 214 6.67 -5.39 -16.81
CA PRO A 214 6.88 -6.36 -17.89
C PRO A 214 8.35 -6.64 -18.19
N GLY A 215 9.26 -5.72 -17.83
CA GLY A 215 10.69 -5.81 -18.14
C GLY A 215 11.52 -6.45 -17.04
N ASN A 216 12.75 -6.83 -17.38
CA ASN A 216 13.77 -7.15 -16.36
C ASN A 216 14.09 -5.88 -15.55
N ARG A 217 14.19 -6.00 -14.22
CA ARG A 217 14.40 -4.86 -13.32
C ARG A 217 15.67 -4.06 -13.63
N PHE A 218 16.80 -4.72 -13.90
CA PHE A 218 18.07 -4.03 -14.16
C PHE A 218 18.08 -3.32 -15.51
N LEU A 219 17.50 -3.95 -16.53
CA LEU A 219 17.30 -3.29 -17.84
C LEU A 219 16.32 -2.12 -17.74
N THR A 220 15.33 -2.20 -16.85
CA THR A 220 14.36 -1.12 -16.64
C THR A 220 15.02 0.06 -15.94
N VAL A 221 15.85 -0.18 -14.93
CA VAL A 221 16.70 0.83 -14.27
C VAL A 221 17.57 1.55 -15.30
N GLU A 222 18.37 0.81 -16.06
CA GLU A 222 19.26 1.39 -17.08
C GLU A 222 18.48 2.25 -18.08
N ARG A 223 17.32 1.78 -18.55
CA ARG A 223 16.48 2.53 -19.49
C ARG A 223 15.95 3.84 -18.90
N LEU A 224 15.60 3.86 -17.61
CA LEU A 224 15.16 5.08 -16.93
C LEU A 224 16.33 6.07 -16.77
N GLU A 225 17.54 5.60 -16.46
CA GLU A 225 18.74 6.44 -16.41
C GLU A 225 19.07 7.03 -17.81
N GLN A 226 18.93 6.25 -18.88
CA GLN A 226 19.07 6.77 -20.24
C GLN A 226 17.98 7.79 -20.59
N ARG A 227 16.76 7.58 -20.10
CA ARG A 227 15.66 8.54 -20.27
C ARG A 227 15.95 9.85 -19.55
N GLN A 228 16.49 9.81 -18.33
CA GLN A 228 16.96 10.99 -17.61
C GLN A 228 18.01 11.76 -18.42
N LYS A 229 19.02 11.08 -18.98
CA LYS A 229 20.04 11.72 -19.83
C LYS A 229 19.44 12.42 -21.05
N ARG A 230 18.45 11.79 -21.71
CA ARG A 230 17.74 12.40 -22.84
C ARG A 230 16.94 13.64 -22.43
N LEU A 231 16.26 13.60 -21.28
CA LEU A 231 15.56 14.76 -20.75
C LEU A 231 16.52 15.89 -20.36
N GLN A 232 17.70 15.57 -19.84
CA GLN A 232 18.74 16.56 -19.57
C GLN A 232 19.19 17.26 -20.86
N GLN A 233 19.44 16.50 -21.93
CA GLN A 233 19.78 17.08 -23.24
C GLN A 233 18.69 18.02 -23.77
N LEU A 234 17.41 17.63 -23.64
CA LEU A 234 16.29 18.48 -24.04
C LEU A 234 16.21 19.76 -23.19
N LYS A 235 16.42 19.66 -21.87
CA LYS A 235 16.47 20.80 -20.96
C LYS A 235 17.60 21.76 -21.35
N ASP A 236 18.79 21.23 -21.64
CA ASP A 236 19.97 22.03 -22.03
C ASP A 236 19.74 22.75 -23.37
N GLN A 237 19.14 22.08 -24.34
CA GLN A 237 18.76 22.66 -25.64
C GLN A 237 17.75 23.81 -25.51
N GLN A 238 16.97 23.83 -24.43
CA GLN A 238 16.00 24.89 -24.12
C GLN A 238 16.52 25.93 -23.11
N GLY A 239 17.84 26.07 -22.99
CA GLY A 239 18.44 27.05 -22.09
C GLY A 239 18.18 26.76 -20.62
N GLY A 240 17.99 25.49 -20.25
CA GLY A 240 17.77 25.06 -18.88
C GLY A 240 16.30 25.04 -18.42
N ARG A 241 15.35 25.40 -19.29
CA ARG A 241 13.92 25.45 -18.96
C ARG A 241 13.25 24.07 -19.03
N VAL A 242 12.26 23.86 -18.17
CA VAL A 242 11.34 22.71 -18.15
C VAL A 242 9.92 23.26 -18.26
N GLU A 243 9.07 22.64 -19.08
CA GLU A 243 7.66 23.03 -19.27
C GLU A 243 6.72 22.03 -18.59
N ASN A 244 6.59 22.14 -17.26
CA ASN A 244 5.72 21.27 -16.48
C ASN A 244 4.39 21.96 -16.16
N ARG A 245 3.34 21.63 -16.90
CA ARG A 245 1.99 22.21 -16.71
C ARG A 245 1.38 21.91 -15.35
N LEU A 246 1.76 20.81 -14.71
CA LEU A 246 1.27 20.48 -13.37
C LEU A 246 1.71 21.53 -12.34
N MET A 247 2.90 22.11 -12.52
CA MET A 247 3.42 23.14 -11.61
C MET A 247 2.62 24.44 -11.65
N GLU A 248 1.86 24.70 -12.73
CA GLU A 248 0.93 25.84 -12.83
C GLU A 248 -0.22 25.71 -11.81
N PHE A 249 -0.52 24.49 -11.35
CA PHE A 249 -1.55 24.20 -10.35
C PHE A 249 -0.99 24.01 -8.93
N SER A 250 0.32 24.25 -8.72
CA SER A 250 1.00 23.98 -7.44
C SER A 250 0.30 24.60 -6.22
N GLU A 251 -0.11 25.86 -6.31
CA GLU A 251 -0.82 26.57 -5.22
C GLU A 251 -2.14 25.89 -4.83
N MET A 252 -2.87 25.34 -5.80
CA MET A 252 -4.11 24.59 -5.56
C MET A 252 -3.85 23.16 -5.05
N LEU A 253 -2.71 22.57 -5.43
CA LEU A 253 -2.33 21.22 -5.04
C LEU A 253 -1.83 21.15 -3.60
N TYR A 254 -1.12 22.18 -3.09
CA TYR A 254 -0.56 22.17 -1.73
C TYR A 254 -1.61 21.88 -0.64
N PRO A 255 -2.75 22.58 -0.56
CA PRO A 255 -3.79 22.29 0.43
C PRO A 255 -4.40 20.89 0.34
N LEU A 256 -4.35 20.28 -0.86
CA LEU A 256 -4.95 18.98 -1.16
C LEU A 256 -3.92 17.84 -1.10
N SER A 257 -2.64 18.13 -0.89
CA SER A 257 -1.54 17.15 -0.96
C SER A 257 -1.38 16.30 0.30
N GLY A 258 -1.98 16.72 1.42
CA GLY A 258 -1.92 16.01 2.69
C GLY A 258 -2.78 14.74 2.74
N VAL A 259 -2.47 13.87 3.69
CA VAL A 259 -3.32 12.73 4.09
C VAL A 259 -3.54 12.75 5.59
N GLU A 260 -4.61 12.11 6.05
CA GLU A 260 -4.89 11.91 7.47
C GLU A 260 -3.82 11.02 8.13
N PRO A 261 -3.64 11.12 9.46
CA PRO A 261 -2.73 10.27 10.21
C PRO A 261 -2.93 8.77 9.92
N VAL A 262 -1.81 8.07 9.74
CA VAL A 262 -1.82 6.63 9.54
C VAL A 262 -1.91 5.94 10.90
N HIS A 263 -2.92 5.09 11.08
CA HIS A 263 -3.13 4.35 12.32
C HIS A 263 -2.78 2.86 12.17
N PRO A 264 -2.40 2.18 13.27
CA PRO A 264 -2.28 0.73 13.29
C PRO A 264 -3.56 0.03 12.80
N ARG A 265 -3.41 -1.11 12.12
CA ARG A 265 -4.58 -1.91 11.71
C ARG A 265 -5.10 -2.72 12.89
N GLU A 266 -6.41 -2.63 13.12
CA GLU A 266 -7.09 -3.41 14.15
C GLU A 266 -6.92 -4.91 13.93
N GLY A 267 -6.64 -5.65 15.01
CA GLY A 267 -6.64 -7.12 15.03
C GLY A 267 -5.31 -7.78 15.39
N LEU A 268 -4.17 -7.09 15.34
CA LEU A 268 -2.85 -7.68 15.57
C LEU A 268 -2.08 -7.10 16.77
N LEU A 269 -2.43 -5.89 17.19
CA LEU A 269 -1.97 -5.33 18.47
C LEU A 269 -2.63 -6.07 19.63
N LEU A 270 -1.82 -6.70 20.48
CA LEU A 270 -2.31 -7.29 21.72
C LEU A 270 -2.68 -6.22 22.74
N ASP A 271 -1.85 -5.19 22.86
CA ASP A 271 -2.06 -4.01 23.70
C ASP A 271 -1.21 -2.86 23.16
N GLU A 272 -1.59 -1.62 23.47
CA GLU A 272 -0.78 -0.43 23.16
C GLU A 272 0.42 -0.31 24.12
N ASP A 273 0.26 -0.84 25.34
CA ASP A 273 1.31 -0.90 26.36
C ASP A 273 2.15 -2.17 26.16
N MET A 274 3.46 -1.99 25.94
CA MET A 274 4.40 -3.10 25.70
C MET A 274 4.43 -4.12 26.85
N GLU A 275 4.34 -3.67 28.10
CA GLU A 275 4.36 -4.56 29.26
C GLU A 275 3.09 -5.43 29.30
N LYS A 276 1.93 -4.81 29.04
CA LYS A 276 0.66 -5.55 28.92
C LYS A 276 0.65 -6.49 27.72
N ALA A 277 1.22 -6.07 26.59
CA ALA A 277 1.35 -6.89 25.39
C ALA A 277 2.20 -8.14 25.67
N LEU A 278 3.30 -8.02 26.43
CA LEU A 278 4.13 -9.15 26.86
C LEU A 278 3.36 -10.14 27.76
N VAL A 279 2.59 -9.63 28.72
CA VAL A 279 1.72 -10.47 29.57
C VAL A 279 0.69 -11.21 28.72
N LYS A 280 0.07 -10.53 27.75
CA LYS A 280 -0.87 -11.11 26.79
C LYS A 280 -0.22 -12.20 25.94
N LEU A 281 1.01 -11.98 25.45
CA LEU A 281 1.82 -12.97 24.73
C LEU A 281 2.11 -14.22 25.56
N GLN A 282 2.49 -14.06 26.82
CA GLN A 282 2.68 -15.18 27.74
C GLN A 282 1.38 -15.97 27.96
N ARG A 283 0.24 -15.26 28.06
CA ARG A 283 -1.07 -15.89 28.18
C ARG A 283 -1.45 -16.69 26.93
N ILE A 284 -1.14 -16.19 25.73
CA ILE A 284 -1.32 -16.94 24.46
C ILE A 284 -0.52 -18.24 24.49
N ARG A 285 0.77 -18.19 24.86
CA ARG A 285 1.61 -19.40 24.97
C ARG A 285 1.04 -20.42 25.96
N ARG A 286 0.50 -19.96 27.09
CA ARG A 286 -0.17 -20.84 28.06
C ARG A 286 -1.43 -21.48 27.48
N LEU A 287 -2.25 -20.72 26.75
CA LEU A 287 -3.47 -21.22 26.10
C LEU A 287 -3.16 -22.29 25.05
N MET A 288 -2.06 -22.13 24.30
CA MET A 288 -1.63 -23.12 23.31
C MET A 288 -1.39 -24.50 23.91
N ASN A 289 -0.99 -24.60 25.18
CA ASN A 289 -0.81 -25.90 25.85
C ASN A 289 -2.14 -26.62 26.14
N TYR A 290 -3.26 -25.91 26.14
CA TYR A 290 -4.60 -26.49 26.32
C TYR A 290 -5.28 -26.82 24.99
N PHE A 291 -4.80 -26.22 23.89
CA PHE A 291 -5.41 -26.44 22.57
C PHE A 291 -4.81 -27.63 21.83
N PRO A 292 -5.59 -28.25 20.92
CA PRO A 292 -5.15 -29.46 20.24
C PRO A 292 -3.97 -29.26 19.27
N GLY A 293 -3.74 -28.04 18.79
CA GLY A 293 -2.57 -27.68 17.99
C GLY A 293 -2.60 -28.11 16.50
N PHE A 294 -3.68 -28.73 16.02
CA PHE A 294 -3.82 -29.18 14.62
C PHE A 294 -4.65 -28.23 13.72
N ASP A 295 -4.96 -27.02 14.20
CA ASP A 295 -5.52 -25.91 13.39
C ASP A 295 -6.74 -26.26 12.50
N CYS A 296 -7.70 -27.00 13.04
CA CYS A 296 -8.87 -27.49 12.29
C CYS A 296 -9.91 -26.44 11.82
N GLY A 297 -9.87 -25.21 12.35
CA GLY A 297 -10.86 -24.17 12.01
C GLY A 297 -12.29 -24.37 12.57
N ALA A 298 -12.58 -25.44 13.30
CA ALA A 298 -13.96 -25.80 13.72
C ALA A 298 -14.63 -24.80 14.69
N CYS A 299 -13.88 -23.90 15.29
CA CYS A 299 -14.38 -22.84 16.16
C CYS A 299 -14.49 -21.47 15.47
N GLY A 300 -14.28 -21.41 14.15
CA GLY A 300 -14.29 -20.17 13.36
C GLY A 300 -12.94 -19.44 13.30
N ALA A 301 -12.01 -19.73 14.20
CA ALA A 301 -10.65 -19.18 14.16
C ALA A 301 -9.74 -19.98 13.19
N PRO A 302 -8.89 -19.33 12.36
CA PRO A 302 -8.10 -20.02 11.33
C PRO A 302 -6.95 -20.87 11.90
N SER A 303 -6.54 -20.63 13.14
CA SER A 303 -5.57 -21.47 13.86
C SER A 303 -5.88 -21.49 15.37
N CYS A 304 -5.35 -22.47 16.09
CA CYS A 304 -5.41 -22.56 17.56
C CYS A 304 -4.79 -21.32 18.21
N ARG A 305 -3.73 -20.77 17.59
CA ARG A 305 -3.11 -19.53 18.03
C ARG A 305 -4.05 -18.33 17.85
N SER A 306 -4.78 -18.26 16.74
CA SER A 306 -5.75 -17.18 16.50
C SER A 306 -6.86 -17.21 17.56
N LEU A 307 -7.37 -18.40 17.92
CA LEU A 307 -8.32 -18.53 19.03
C LEU A 307 -7.71 -18.08 20.36
N ALA A 308 -6.44 -18.40 20.62
CA ALA A 308 -5.75 -17.96 21.83
C ALA A 308 -5.63 -16.42 21.88
N GLU A 309 -5.33 -15.78 20.75
CA GLU A 309 -5.29 -14.33 20.61
C GLU A 309 -6.66 -13.70 20.87
N ASP A 310 -7.73 -14.25 20.28
CA ASP A 310 -9.11 -13.79 20.52
C ASP A 310 -9.51 -13.87 22.00
N ILE A 311 -9.10 -14.93 22.71
CA ILE A 311 -9.38 -15.08 24.15
C ILE A 311 -8.64 -14.01 24.96
N VAL A 312 -7.39 -13.73 24.61
CA VAL A 312 -6.58 -12.74 25.32
C VAL A 312 -7.05 -11.31 25.04
N GLN A 313 -7.64 -11.07 23.86
CA GLN A 313 -8.32 -9.83 23.50
C GLN A 313 -9.76 -9.74 24.04
N GLY A 314 -10.27 -10.76 24.73
CA GLY A 314 -11.62 -10.78 25.30
C GLY A 314 -12.75 -11.01 24.28
N LYS A 315 -12.40 -11.39 23.04
CA LYS A 315 -13.34 -11.68 21.95
C LYS A 315 -13.92 -13.08 22.03
N ALA A 316 -13.18 -14.02 22.62
CA ALA A 316 -13.57 -15.42 22.76
C ALA A 316 -13.32 -15.98 24.17
N SER A 317 -13.79 -17.20 24.43
CA SER A 317 -13.49 -17.96 25.65
C SER A 317 -12.88 -19.32 25.31
N ILE A 318 -12.22 -19.96 26.28
CA ILE A 318 -11.59 -21.27 26.07
C ILE A 318 -12.57 -22.35 25.58
N SER A 319 -13.84 -22.23 25.96
CA SER A 319 -14.92 -23.13 25.55
C SER A 319 -15.36 -22.97 24.09
N HIS A 320 -14.83 -21.97 23.36
CA HIS A 320 -15.08 -21.84 21.92
C HIS A 320 -14.37 -22.95 21.12
N CYS A 321 -13.28 -23.52 21.64
CA CYS A 321 -12.69 -24.70 21.02
C CYS A 321 -13.60 -25.91 21.26
N VAL A 322 -14.20 -26.44 20.18
CA VAL A 322 -15.12 -27.61 20.25
C VAL A 322 -14.51 -28.83 20.94
N PHE A 323 -13.19 -29.03 20.83
CA PHE A 323 -12.48 -30.13 21.49
C PHE A 323 -12.33 -29.89 22.99
N VAL A 324 -11.93 -28.68 23.39
CA VAL A 324 -11.84 -28.31 24.81
C VAL A 324 -13.22 -28.32 25.44
N GLN A 325 -14.23 -27.82 24.73
CA GLN A 325 -15.63 -27.87 25.12
C GLN A 325 -16.07 -29.30 25.47
N ARG A 326 -15.77 -30.27 24.59
CA ARG A 326 -16.11 -31.69 24.83
C ARG A 326 -15.42 -32.28 26.06
N VAL A 327 -14.18 -31.88 26.32
CA VAL A 327 -13.45 -32.25 27.54
C VAL A 327 -14.08 -31.59 28.78
N MET A 328 -14.55 -30.35 28.67
CA MET A 328 -15.24 -29.64 29.76
C MET A 328 -16.60 -30.25 30.08
N GLU A 329 -17.39 -30.65 29.08
CA GLU A 329 -18.65 -31.39 29.24
C GLU A 329 -18.41 -32.71 29.98
N LYS A 330 -17.43 -33.51 29.53
CA LYS A 330 -17.07 -34.78 30.16
C LYS A 330 -16.68 -34.63 31.64
N ASN A 331 -16.06 -33.51 31.99
CA ASN A 331 -15.60 -33.22 33.35
C ASN A 331 -16.62 -32.40 34.17
N TYR A 332 -17.87 -32.28 33.72
CA TYR A 332 -18.94 -31.51 34.38
C TYR A 332 -18.62 -30.03 34.64
N LYS A 333 -17.71 -29.45 33.84
CA LYS A 333 -17.34 -28.02 33.90
C LYS A 333 -18.19 -27.13 32.98
N LEU A 334 -19.01 -27.74 32.13
CA LEU A 334 -19.91 -27.06 31.19
C LEU A 334 -21.12 -27.96 30.94
N SER A 335 -22.34 -27.44 31.06
CA SER A 335 -23.53 -28.22 30.73
C SER A 335 -23.73 -28.32 29.20
N PRO A 336 -24.40 -29.37 28.70
CA PRO A 336 -24.74 -29.48 27.27
C PRO A 336 -25.48 -28.24 26.73
N ASP A 337 -26.41 -27.68 27.50
CA ASP A 337 -27.16 -26.47 27.09
C ASP A 337 -26.24 -25.25 26.95
N GLN A 338 -25.31 -25.08 27.89
CA GLN A 338 -24.31 -24.01 27.82
C GLN A 338 -23.38 -24.20 26.62
N ALA A 339 -23.02 -25.44 26.31
CA ALA A 339 -22.19 -25.74 25.15
C ALA A 339 -22.91 -25.39 23.83
N PHE A 340 -24.20 -25.69 23.74
CA PHE A 340 -25.04 -25.29 22.61
C PHE A 340 -25.09 -23.77 22.43
N VAL A 341 -25.29 -23.01 23.51
CA VAL A 341 -25.29 -21.55 23.46
C VAL A 341 -23.95 -20.99 22.93
N VAL A 342 -22.82 -21.59 23.31
CA VAL A 342 -21.51 -21.20 22.79
C VAL A 342 -21.40 -21.47 21.29
N ILE A 343 -21.86 -22.64 20.81
CA ILE A 343 -21.83 -22.97 19.39
C ILE A 343 -22.72 -22.03 18.58
N GLU A 344 -23.93 -21.71 19.06
CA GLU A 344 -24.81 -20.74 18.41
C GLU A 344 -24.21 -19.33 18.36
N LYS A 345 -23.44 -18.94 19.38
CA LYS A 345 -22.73 -17.65 19.37
C LYS A 345 -21.65 -17.59 18.28
N ILE A 346 -21.00 -18.72 17.98
CA ILE A 346 -19.94 -18.82 16.97
C ILE A 346 -20.54 -18.89 15.55
N TRP A 347 -21.50 -19.78 15.34
CA TRP A 347 -21.97 -20.15 13.99
C TRP A 347 -23.35 -19.56 13.62
N GLY A 348 -24.03 -18.94 14.58
CA GLY A 348 -25.38 -18.39 14.45
C GLY A 348 -26.46 -19.32 15.03
N ARG A 349 -27.54 -18.72 15.55
CA ARG A 349 -28.68 -19.44 16.14
C ARG A 349 -29.38 -20.34 15.13
N GLY A 350 -29.88 -21.49 15.59
CA GLY A 350 -30.73 -22.40 14.81
C GLY A 350 -30.04 -23.17 13.68
N ARG A 351 -28.71 -23.02 13.50
CA ARG A 351 -27.93 -23.77 12.48
C ARG A 351 -27.92 -25.29 12.71
N LEU A 352 -28.12 -25.72 13.96
CA LEU A 352 -28.14 -27.13 14.36
C LEU A 352 -29.54 -27.73 14.45
N ASN A 353 -30.61 -26.92 14.30
CA ASN A 353 -31.99 -27.39 14.43
C ASN A 353 -32.41 -28.39 13.34
N LYS A 354 -31.62 -28.54 12.27
CA LYS A 354 -31.83 -29.53 11.20
C LYS A 354 -31.69 -30.98 11.66
N TYR A 355 -31.19 -31.20 12.87
CA TYR A 355 -31.03 -32.52 13.49
C TYR A 355 -32.07 -32.80 14.58
N ASN A 356 -33.11 -31.97 14.69
CA ASN A 356 -34.26 -32.30 15.52
C ASN A 356 -35.06 -33.42 14.84
N ASP A 357 -35.50 -34.41 15.62
CA ASP A 357 -36.24 -35.63 15.21
C ASP A 357 -37.64 -35.37 14.62
N LEU A 358 -37.89 -34.20 14.02
CA LEU A 358 -39.15 -33.85 13.36
C LEU A 358 -39.12 -34.05 11.83
N ASN A 359 -38.02 -34.56 11.28
CA ASN A 359 -37.88 -34.88 9.85
C ASN A 359 -38.19 -36.36 9.51
N GLU A 360 -39.02 -37.06 10.30
CA GLU A 360 -39.46 -38.43 10.01
C GLU A 360 -40.74 -38.53 9.15
N ASN A 361 -41.30 -37.43 8.63
CA ASN A 361 -42.57 -37.46 7.89
C ASN A 361 -42.51 -36.92 6.44
N GLU A 362 -41.44 -37.21 5.71
CA GLU A 362 -41.48 -37.14 4.23
C GLU A 362 -40.79 -38.37 3.63
N SER A 363 -41.55 -39.46 3.54
CA SER A 363 -41.29 -40.62 2.66
C SER A 363 -42.32 -40.64 1.54
#